data_AF-A0A7Y7IEP8-F1
#
_entry.id   AF-A0A7Y7IEP8-F1
#
_cell.length_a   1.000
_cell.length_b   1.000
_cell.length_c   1.000
_cell.angle_alpha   90.00
_cell.angle_beta   90.00
_cell.angle_gamma   90.00
#
_symmetry.space_group_name_H-M   'P 1'
#
loop_
_entity.id
_entity.type
_entity.pdbx_description
1 polymer ?
#
loop_
_entity_poly.entity_id
_entity_poly.type
_entity_poly.pdbx_seq_one_letter_code
_entity_poly.pdbx_strand_id
1 'polypeptide(L)'
;MEAYRPSAGGGTELGDIAGRDDILHLVGTFYSRAFADELIGPIFTDVVHMDLVRHMPIMADFWQTVLFKAGLYSRNALAIHFDVHAKAPLGLDHFNRWLQLWTNTVDELFSGGKAEMAKVQAHLIAGSLHRRVTGRPASQYSTIPVRPAGGDGAGGGQSAGG
;
A
#
# COMPACT_ATOMS: atom_id res chain seq x y z
N MET A 1 26.27 -49.54 -28.68
CA MET A 1 25.21 -49.23 -27.71
C MET A 1 25.78 -48.21 -26.76
N GLU A 2 25.64 -46.93 -27.09
CA GLU A 2 26.12 -45.82 -26.25
C GLU A 2 24.98 -45.43 -25.29
N ALA A 3 25.27 -45.41 -23.99
CA ALA A 3 24.29 -45.18 -22.94
C ALA A 3 23.79 -43.72 -22.95
N TYR A 4 22.46 -43.55 -22.87
CA TYR A 4 21.82 -42.28 -22.58
C TYR A 4 22.21 -41.79 -21.19
N ARG A 5 22.89 -40.64 -21.12
CA ARG A 5 23.08 -39.85 -19.88
C ARG A 5 22.03 -38.75 -19.85
N PRO A 6 21.12 -38.69 -18.86
CA PRO A 6 20.31 -37.51 -18.67
C PRO A 6 21.17 -36.42 -18.02
N SER A 7 21.33 -35.28 -18.70
CA SER A 7 21.77 -34.06 -18.04
C SER A 7 20.60 -33.55 -17.20
N ALA A 8 20.67 -33.75 -15.89
CA ALA A 8 19.83 -33.03 -14.95
C ALA A 8 20.07 -31.53 -15.14
N GLY A 9 19.10 -30.82 -15.72
CA GLY A 9 19.09 -29.37 -15.75
C GLY A 9 18.99 -28.88 -14.31
N GLY A 10 20.10 -28.36 -13.77
CA GLY A 10 20.12 -27.70 -12.48
C GLY A 10 19.15 -26.53 -12.51
N GLY A 11 18.07 -26.64 -11.73
CA GLY A 11 17.26 -25.47 -11.39
C GLY A 11 18.18 -24.43 -10.76
N THR A 12 18.23 -23.24 -11.34
CA THR A 12 19.04 -22.16 -10.80
C THR A 12 18.40 -21.79 -9.46
N GLU A 13 19.05 -22.14 -8.34
CA GLU A 13 18.56 -21.70 -7.03
C GLU A 13 18.61 -20.17 -6.99
N LEU A 14 17.45 -19.54 -6.73
CA LEU A 14 17.34 -18.09 -6.64
C LEU A 14 18.11 -17.60 -5.41
N GLY A 15 18.95 -16.58 -5.58
CA GLY A 15 19.64 -15.93 -4.47
C GLY A 15 18.72 -15.06 -3.62
N ASP A 16 19.18 -14.69 -2.43
CA ASP A 16 18.49 -13.72 -1.58
C ASP A 16 18.81 -12.27 -2.02
N ILE A 17 17.99 -11.31 -1.59
CA ILE A 17 18.23 -9.89 -1.89
C ILE A 17 19.46 -9.43 -1.10
N ALA A 18 20.56 -9.12 -1.79
CA ALA A 18 21.85 -8.80 -1.18
C ALA A 18 22.12 -7.29 -1.08
N GLY A 19 21.55 -6.48 -1.97
CA GLY A 19 21.86 -5.05 -1.97
C GLY A 19 21.03 -4.16 -2.88
N ARG A 20 21.59 -2.98 -3.20
CA ARG A 20 20.89 -1.92 -3.95
C ARG A 20 20.50 -2.35 -5.35
N ASP A 21 21.37 -3.09 -6.03
CA ASP A 21 21.14 -3.52 -7.41
C ASP A 21 20.01 -4.54 -7.49
N ASP A 22 19.94 -5.47 -6.53
CA ASP A 22 18.81 -6.41 -6.41
C ASP A 22 17.50 -5.69 -6.12
N ILE A 23 17.53 -4.66 -5.25
CA ILE A 23 16.35 -3.83 -4.98
C ILE A 23 15.92 -3.09 -6.25
N LEU A 24 16.85 -2.54 -7.04
CA LEU A 24 16.52 -1.89 -8.31
C LEU A 24 15.87 -2.86 -9.29
N HIS A 25 16.43 -4.07 -9.39
CA HIS A 25 15.87 -5.12 -10.23
C HIS A 25 14.45 -5.49 -9.78
N LEU A 26 14.27 -5.75 -8.48
CA LEU A 26 12.99 -6.12 -7.89
C LEU A 26 11.93 -5.03 -8.13
N VAL A 27 12.25 -3.79 -7.75
CA VAL A 27 11.33 -2.64 -7.83
C VAL A 27 11.03 -2.29 -9.28
N GLY A 28 12.04 -2.32 -10.16
CA GLY A 28 11.85 -2.06 -11.59
C GLY A 28 10.93 -3.08 -12.24
N THR A 29 11.15 -4.38 -11.98
CA THR A 29 10.30 -5.46 -12.49
C THR A 29 8.88 -5.34 -11.95
N PHE A 30 8.74 -5.06 -10.66
CA PHE A 30 7.45 -4.87 -10.02
C PHE A 30 6.67 -3.70 -10.64
N TYR A 31 7.29 -2.52 -10.79
CA TYR A 31 6.59 -1.36 -11.34
C TYR A 31 6.28 -1.50 -12.82
N SER A 32 7.12 -2.17 -13.60
CA SER A 32 6.77 -2.50 -14.99
C SER A 32 5.46 -3.30 -15.06
N ARG A 33 5.24 -4.23 -14.12
CA ARG A 33 3.99 -5.02 -14.04
C ARG A 33 2.84 -4.19 -13.51
N ALA A 34 3.08 -3.38 -12.47
CA ALA A 34 2.06 -2.53 -11.88
C ALA A 34 1.50 -1.49 -12.87
N PHE A 35 2.34 -0.93 -13.74
CA PHE A 35 1.90 0.01 -14.79
C PHE A 35 1.11 -0.68 -15.90
N ALA A 36 1.42 -1.94 -16.20
CA ALA A 36 0.72 -2.73 -17.21
C ALA A 36 -0.57 -3.39 -16.68
N ASP A 37 -0.83 -3.31 -15.37
CA ASP A 37 -1.97 -3.94 -14.75
C ASP A 37 -3.27 -3.18 -15.00
N GLU A 38 -4.33 -3.88 -15.39
CA GLU A 38 -5.62 -3.26 -15.74
C GLU A 38 -6.31 -2.58 -14.55
N LEU A 39 -6.10 -3.07 -13.32
CA LEU A 39 -6.77 -2.54 -12.13
C LEU A 39 -5.98 -1.39 -11.51
N ILE A 40 -4.68 -1.58 -11.28
CA ILE A 40 -3.86 -0.59 -10.57
C ILE A 40 -3.04 0.32 -11.49
N GLY A 41 -2.82 -0.06 -12.75
CA GLY A 41 -2.12 0.73 -13.75
C GLY A 41 -2.69 2.15 -13.92
N PRO A 42 -4.02 2.30 -14.10
CA PRO A 42 -4.66 3.62 -14.22
C PRO A 42 -4.40 4.56 -13.03
N ILE A 43 -4.17 4.04 -11.83
CA ILE A 43 -3.79 4.87 -10.67
C ILE A 43 -2.43 5.53 -10.90
N PHE A 44 -1.47 4.80 -11.47
CA PHE A 44 -0.14 5.33 -11.74
C PHE A 44 -0.10 6.25 -12.97
N THR A 45 -0.83 5.90 -14.03
CA THR A 45 -0.80 6.63 -15.30
C THR A 45 -1.75 7.83 -15.33
N ASP A 46 -2.97 7.67 -14.82
CA ASP A 46 -4.07 8.61 -15.07
C ASP A 46 -4.39 9.46 -13.83
N VAL A 47 -4.10 8.95 -12.62
CA VAL A 47 -4.37 9.67 -11.36
C VAL A 47 -3.12 10.38 -10.84
N VAL A 48 -1.99 9.66 -10.81
CA VAL A 48 -0.71 10.18 -10.31
C VAL A 48 0.12 10.81 -11.43
N HIS A 49 -0.04 10.38 -12.68
CA HIS A 49 0.84 10.74 -13.80
C HIS A 49 2.32 10.55 -13.46
N MET A 50 2.64 9.35 -12.95
CA MET A 50 3.93 9.05 -12.39
C MET A 50 5.02 8.93 -13.46
N ASP A 51 6.10 9.71 -13.32
CA ASP A 51 7.34 9.51 -14.08
C ASP A 51 8.12 8.35 -13.47
N LEU A 52 8.04 7.18 -14.12
CA LEU A 52 8.65 5.95 -13.63
C LEU A 52 10.17 6.09 -13.42
N VAL A 53 10.88 6.73 -14.35
CA VAL A 53 12.35 6.88 -14.29
C VAL A 53 12.76 7.69 -13.07
N ARG A 54 12.05 8.79 -12.77
CA ARG A 54 12.33 9.60 -11.57
C ARG A 54 11.86 8.93 -10.28
N HIS A 55 10.89 8.04 -10.36
CA HIS A 55 10.35 7.35 -9.19
C HIS A 55 11.21 6.17 -8.72
N MET A 56 11.94 5.51 -9.64
CA MET A 56 12.75 4.32 -9.31
C MET A 56 13.79 4.56 -8.20
N PRO A 57 14.60 5.65 -8.21
CA PRO A 57 15.55 5.90 -7.12
C PRO A 57 14.85 6.02 -5.76
N ILE A 58 13.72 6.72 -5.69
CA ILE A 58 12.95 6.95 -4.46
C ILE A 58 12.44 5.63 -3.88
N MET A 59 11.88 4.77 -4.73
CA MET A 59 11.34 3.49 -4.27
C MET A 59 12.42 2.51 -3.86
N ALA A 60 13.57 2.56 -4.50
CA ALA A 60 14.66 1.72 -4.08
C ALA A 60 15.33 2.22 -2.78
N ASP A 61 15.37 3.54 -2.51
CA ASP A 61 15.76 4.06 -1.20
C ASP A 61 14.78 3.65 -0.09
N PHE A 62 13.47 3.65 -0.41
CA PHE A 62 12.42 3.14 0.47
C PHE A 62 12.66 1.67 0.83
N TRP A 63 12.78 0.80 -0.17
CA TRP A 63 12.96 -0.63 0.06
C TRP A 63 14.32 -0.97 0.68
N GLN A 64 15.36 -0.20 0.40
CA GLN A 64 16.64 -0.36 1.10
C GLN A 64 16.52 0.05 2.57
N THR A 65 15.73 1.08 2.89
CA THR A 65 15.43 1.45 4.27
C THR A 65 14.61 0.36 4.98
N VAL A 66 13.58 -0.18 4.32
CA VAL A 66 12.74 -1.25 4.88
C VAL A 66 13.55 -2.54 5.10
N LEU A 67 14.38 -2.94 4.13
CA LEU A 67 15.07 -4.22 4.16
C LEU A 67 16.40 -4.20 4.90
N PHE A 68 17.13 -3.10 4.83
CA PHE A 68 18.49 -2.99 5.36
C PHE A 68 18.65 -1.93 6.44
N LYS A 69 17.56 -1.25 6.85
CA LYS A 69 17.57 -0.17 7.85
C LYS A 69 18.53 0.96 7.46
N ALA A 70 18.67 1.23 6.17
CA ALA A 70 19.66 2.16 5.62
C ALA A 70 19.39 3.65 5.94
N GLY A 71 18.16 4.00 6.35
CA GLY A 71 17.82 5.39 6.72
C GLY A 71 17.79 6.38 5.54
N LEU A 72 17.59 5.89 4.32
CA LEU A 72 17.65 6.68 3.09
C LEU A 72 16.32 7.31 2.68
N TYR A 73 15.20 6.82 3.22
CA TYR A 73 13.86 7.30 2.90
C TYR A 73 13.23 8.10 4.05
N SER A 74 12.86 9.35 3.76
CA SER A 74 12.31 10.30 4.74
C SER A 74 10.94 10.89 4.36
N ARG A 75 10.34 10.44 3.25
CA ARG A 75 9.08 11.02 2.75
C ARG A 75 7.86 10.45 3.49
N ASN A 76 6.81 11.26 3.60
CA ASN A 76 5.55 10.83 4.20
C ASN A 76 4.70 10.05 3.17
N ALA A 77 4.95 8.74 3.08
CA ALA A 77 4.23 7.85 2.16
C ALA A 77 2.71 7.92 2.36
N LEU A 78 2.23 8.02 3.60
CA LEU A 78 0.80 8.03 3.88
C LEU A 78 0.09 9.25 3.29
N ALA A 79 0.68 10.45 3.40
CA ALA A 79 0.08 11.68 2.87
C ALA A 79 -0.18 11.54 1.36
N ILE A 80 0.79 10.99 0.62
CA ILE A 80 0.65 10.71 -0.82
C ILE A 80 -0.55 9.79 -1.08
N HIS A 81 -0.75 8.74 -0.28
CA HIS A 81 -1.87 7.81 -0.49
C HIS A 81 -3.23 8.42 -0.14
N PHE A 82 -3.29 9.37 0.81
CA PHE A 82 -4.50 10.16 1.04
C PHE A 82 -4.82 11.06 -0.16
N ASP A 83 -3.83 11.75 -0.72
CA ASP A 83 -4.01 12.62 -1.89
C ASP A 83 -4.49 11.81 -3.11
N VAL A 84 -3.94 10.61 -3.31
CA VAL A 84 -4.39 9.70 -4.37
C VAL A 84 -5.83 9.25 -4.10
N HIS A 85 -6.15 8.82 -2.88
CA HIS A 85 -7.51 8.37 -2.53
C HIS A 85 -8.56 9.46 -2.69
N ALA A 86 -8.21 10.71 -2.43
CA ALA A 86 -9.09 11.87 -2.64
C ALA A 86 -9.41 12.09 -4.14
N LYS A 87 -8.50 11.71 -5.05
CA LYS A 87 -8.69 11.79 -6.51
C LYS A 87 -9.39 10.54 -7.08
N ALA A 88 -9.01 9.37 -6.59
CA ALA A 88 -9.54 8.08 -7.01
C ALA A 88 -9.60 7.14 -5.80
N PRO A 89 -10.79 6.72 -5.33
CA PRO A 89 -10.93 5.91 -4.13
C PRO A 89 -10.14 4.60 -4.17
N LEU A 90 -9.07 4.53 -3.38
CA LEU A 90 -8.30 3.32 -3.16
C LEU A 90 -9.05 2.35 -2.24
N GLY A 91 -9.67 1.31 -2.83
CA GLY A 91 -10.28 0.18 -2.13
C GLY A 91 -9.34 -1.00 -1.88
N LEU A 92 -9.82 -1.99 -1.09
CA LEU A 92 -9.08 -3.20 -0.72
C LEU A 92 -8.53 -3.97 -1.94
N ASP A 93 -9.29 -4.05 -3.04
CA ASP A 93 -8.90 -4.77 -4.25
C ASP A 93 -7.61 -4.21 -4.87
N HIS A 94 -7.42 -2.88 -4.85
CA HIS A 94 -6.19 -2.26 -5.36
C HIS A 94 -4.98 -2.67 -4.53
N PHE A 95 -5.11 -2.67 -3.20
CA PHE A 95 -4.02 -3.08 -2.31
C PHE A 95 -3.71 -4.57 -2.44
N ASN A 96 -4.75 -5.42 -2.55
CA ASN A 96 -4.58 -6.85 -2.77
C ASN A 96 -3.87 -7.13 -4.10
N ARG A 97 -4.24 -6.42 -5.17
CA ARG A 97 -3.61 -6.59 -6.48
C ARG A 97 -2.16 -6.14 -6.46
N TRP A 98 -1.87 -5.00 -5.82
CA TRP A 98 -0.50 -4.52 -5.60
C TRP A 98 0.34 -5.58 -4.85
N LEU A 99 -0.20 -6.15 -3.77
CA LEU A 99 0.48 -7.18 -2.97
C LEU A 99 0.70 -8.48 -3.74
N GLN A 100 -0.25 -8.90 -4.56
CA GLN A 100 -0.13 -10.07 -5.41
C GLN A 100 1.01 -9.89 -6.42
N LEU A 101 1.03 -8.77 -7.14
CA LEU A 101 2.09 -8.45 -8.09
C LEU A 101 3.45 -8.36 -7.41
N TRP A 102 3.52 -7.76 -6.22
CA TRP A 102 4.74 -7.67 -5.43
C TRP A 102 5.25 -9.06 -5.02
N THR A 103 4.39 -9.88 -4.43
CA THR A 103 4.72 -11.23 -3.93
C THR A 103 5.20 -12.11 -5.07
N ASN A 104 4.47 -12.16 -6.19
CA ASN A 104 4.88 -12.93 -7.37
C ASN A 104 6.23 -12.47 -7.91
N THR A 105 6.48 -11.15 -7.94
CA THR A 105 7.75 -10.61 -8.43
C THR A 105 8.92 -10.93 -7.50
N VAL A 106 8.69 -10.98 -6.18
CA VAL A 106 9.72 -11.46 -5.23
C VAL A 106 9.99 -12.95 -5.46
N ASP A 107 8.94 -13.78 -5.51
CA ASP A 107 9.07 -15.25 -5.61
C ASP A 107 9.70 -15.71 -6.94
N GLU A 108 9.53 -14.94 -8.01
CA GLU A 108 10.16 -15.22 -9.31
C GLU A 108 11.64 -14.83 -9.37
N LEU A 109 12.07 -13.84 -8.58
CA LEU A 109 13.41 -13.25 -8.70
C LEU A 109 14.36 -13.65 -7.58
N PHE A 110 13.84 -13.90 -6.38
CA PHE A 110 14.66 -14.08 -5.18
C PHE A 110 14.10 -15.16 -4.27
N SER A 111 14.97 -15.81 -3.51
CA SER A 111 14.59 -16.68 -2.41
C SER A 111 15.52 -16.48 -1.22
N GLY A 112 14.99 -16.54 0.00
CA GLY A 112 15.78 -16.35 1.22
C GLY A 112 15.16 -15.38 2.22
N GLY A 113 15.92 -15.03 3.25
CA GLY A 113 15.42 -14.27 4.39
C GLY A 113 14.99 -12.85 4.05
N LYS A 114 15.71 -12.14 3.18
CA LYS A 114 15.32 -10.79 2.74
C LYS A 114 14.13 -10.84 1.77
N ALA A 115 14.04 -11.84 0.91
CA ALA A 115 12.88 -12.07 0.06
C ALA A 115 11.60 -12.27 0.90
N GLU A 116 11.63 -13.17 1.89
CA GLU A 116 10.50 -13.35 2.81
C GLU A 116 10.17 -12.07 3.59
N MET A 117 11.20 -11.37 4.07
CA MET A 117 11.00 -10.11 4.77
C MET A 117 10.37 -9.04 3.88
N ALA A 118 10.72 -8.98 2.59
CA ALA A 118 10.11 -8.06 1.63
C ALA A 118 8.61 -8.32 1.46
N LYS A 119 8.20 -9.59 1.38
CA LYS A 119 6.79 -9.98 1.35
C LYS A 119 6.07 -9.58 2.64
N VAL A 120 6.63 -9.91 3.81
CA VAL A 120 6.01 -9.58 5.10
C VAL A 120 5.86 -8.06 5.28
N GLN A 121 6.91 -7.29 5.01
CA GLN A 121 6.88 -5.84 5.16
C GLN A 121 5.88 -5.19 4.20
N ALA A 122 5.81 -5.65 2.95
CA ALA A 122 4.81 -5.21 1.99
C ALA A 122 3.38 -5.35 2.54
N HIS A 123 3.03 -6.52 3.10
CA HIS A 123 1.71 -6.77 3.68
C HIS A 123 1.40 -5.84 4.86
N LEU A 124 2.38 -5.64 5.76
CA LEU A 124 2.23 -4.74 6.91
C LEU A 124 2.01 -3.29 6.48
N ILE A 125 2.80 -2.81 5.52
CA ILE A 125 2.72 -1.45 4.98
C ILE A 125 1.39 -1.25 4.25
N ALA A 126 1.04 -2.13 3.31
CA ALA A 126 -0.20 -2.04 2.55
C ALA A 126 -1.44 -2.10 3.46
N GLY A 127 -1.46 -3.01 4.43
CA GLY A 127 -2.54 -3.11 5.41
C GLY A 127 -2.67 -1.86 6.28
N SER A 128 -1.55 -1.25 6.67
CA SER A 128 -1.54 0.01 7.42
C SER A 128 -2.06 1.18 6.58
N LEU A 129 -1.60 1.30 5.32
CA LEU A 129 -2.04 2.34 4.39
C LEU A 129 -3.54 2.21 4.10
N HIS A 130 -4.01 1.01 3.75
CA HIS A 130 -5.42 0.75 3.49
C HIS A 130 -6.29 1.18 4.66
N ARG A 131 -6.03 0.69 5.89
CA ARG A 131 -6.83 1.04 7.07
C ARG A 131 -6.88 2.54 7.35
N ARG A 132 -5.77 3.25 7.12
CA ARG A 132 -5.68 4.68 7.43
C ARG A 132 -6.34 5.54 6.37
N VAL A 133 -6.21 5.15 5.11
CA VAL A 133 -6.76 5.89 3.97
C VAL A 133 -8.27 5.66 3.82
N THR A 134 -8.76 4.44 4.05
CA THR A 134 -10.20 4.13 3.97
C THR A 134 -10.94 4.31 5.30
N GLY A 135 -10.20 4.49 6.40
CA GLY A 135 -10.76 4.85 7.70
C GLY A 135 -11.43 6.22 7.66
N ARG A 136 -12.66 6.32 8.19
CA ARG A 136 -13.45 7.56 8.19
C ARG A 136 -12.70 8.71 8.89
N PRO A 137 -12.71 9.93 8.33
CA PRO A 137 -12.28 11.11 9.07
C PRO A 137 -13.21 11.33 10.28
N ALA A 138 -12.63 11.69 11.43
CA ALA A 138 -13.35 11.91 12.68
C ALA A 138 -14.49 12.95 12.58
N SER A 139 -14.48 13.79 11.54
CA SER A 139 -15.52 14.80 11.26
C SER A 139 -16.86 14.25 10.77
N GLN A 140 -16.95 12.95 10.44
CA GLN A 140 -18.19 12.31 9.95
C GLN A 140 -19.00 11.61 11.05
N TYR A 141 -18.55 11.64 12.30
CA TYR A 141 -19.40 11.28 13.42
C TYR A 141 -20.29 12.49 13.73
N SER A 142 -21.49 12.54 13.12
CA SER A 142 -22.55 13.44 13.59
C SER A 142 -22.72 13.23 15.09
N THR A 143 -22.60 14.31 15.85
CA THR A 143 -22.87 14.35 17.28
C THR A 143 -24.20 13.64 17.53
N ILE A 144 -24.19 12.61 18.38
CA ILE A 144 -25.42 11.98 18.86
C ILE A 144 -26.26 13.12 19.43
N PRO A 145 -27.46 13.44 18.89
CA PRO A 145 -28.28 14.48 19.48
C PRO A 145 -28.62 14.01 20.90
N VAL A 146 -28.11 14.75 21.89
CA VAL A 146 -28.50 14.56 23.29
C VAL A 146 -30.00 14.80 23.35
N ARG A 147 -30.77 13.74 23.62
CA ARG A 147 -32.20 13.85 23.91
C ARG A 147 -32.36 14.88 25.03
N PRO A 148 -33.07 15.99 24.84
CA PRO A 148 -33.22 16.97 25.91
C PRO A 148 -33.94 16.29 27.08
N ALA A 149 -33.34 16.42 28.26
CA ALA A 149 -33.97 16.05 29.51
C ALA A 149 -35.14 17.01 29.74
N GLY A 150 -36.36 16.56 29.44
CA GLY A 150 -37.58 17.23 29.88
C GLY A 150 -37.71 17.03 31.38
N GLY A 151 -37.22 17.99 32.15
CA GLY A 151 -37.47 18.15 33.58
C GLY A 151 -38.60 19.15 33.81
N ASP A 152 -39.42 18.82 34.80
CA ASP A 152 -40.66 19.45 35.21
C ASP A 152 -40.54 20.90 35.72
N GLY A 153 -41.66 21.64 35.69
CA GLY A 153 -42.03 22.49 36.84
C GLY A 153 -42.37 23.97 36.63
N ALA A 154 -43.68 24.24 36.57
CA ALA A 154 -44.42 25.32 37.27
C ALA A 154 -44.27 26.82 36.89
N GLY A 155 -45.43 27.46 36.63
CA GLY A 155 -45.86 28.63 37.41
C GLY A 155 -46.23 29.94 36.68
N GLY A 156 -47.54 30.19 36.48
CA GLY A 156 -48.19 31.43 36.97
C GLY A 156 -48.36 32.67 36.06
N GLY A 157 -49.52 32.77 35.39
CA GLY A 157 -50.51 33.88 35.45
C GLY A 157 -50.17 35.34 35.06
N GLN A 158 -50.89 35.92 34.08
CA GLN A 158 -52.17 36.68 34.27
C GLN A 158 -52.61 37.49 33.02
N SER A 159 -53.94 37.48 32.80
CA SER A 159 -54.88 38.49 32.24
C SER A 159 -54.64 39.22 30.90
N ALA A 160 -55.62 39.15 29.98
CA ALA A 160 -56.75 40.10 29.87
C ALA A 160 -57.63 39.90 28.60
N GLY A 161 -58.96 40.04 28.76
CA GLY A 161 -59.83 40.73 27.80
C GLY A 161 -60.73 39.87 26.89
N GLY A 162 -62.04 39.86 27.16
CA GLY A 162 -63.09 39.37 26.27
C GLY A 162 -64.34 38.89 27.00
#